data_AF-A0A6J5E6V5-F1
#
_entry.id   AF-A0A6J5E6V5-F1
#
_cell.length_a   1.000
_cell.length_b   1.000
_cell.length_c   1.000
_cell.angle_alpha   90.00
_cell.angle_beta   90.00
_cell.angle_gamma   90.00
#
_symmetry.space_group_name_H-M   'P 1'
#
loop_
_entity.id
_entity.type
_entity.pdbx_description
1 polymer ?
#
loop_
_entity_poly.entity_id
_entity_poly.type
_entity_poly.pdbx_seq_one_letter_code
_entity_poly.pdbx_strand_id
1 'polypeptide(L)'
;MTDIAWLNLQKGAAREQMGTLPDAIRPLDFTAELNDFADTAALIDNLDLVITVDTAVAHLTGAMGKPVWVMLPANSDWRWLEKRSDSPWYPTARLFRQTTLGDWAPVVRSVRDALIRGR
;
A
#
# COMPACT_ATOMS: atom_id res chain seq x y z
N MET A 1 9.61 -3.41 17.20
CA MET A 1 8.86 -4.05 16.09
C MET A 1 9.83 -4.98 15.40
N THR A 2 10.00 -6.19 15.92
CA THR A 2 11.01 -7.15 15.45
C THR A 2 10.44 -8.20 14.49
N ASP A 3 9.14 -8.14 14.19
CA ASP A 3 8.42 -9.17 13.44
C ASP A 3 7.78 -8.65 12.13
N ILE A 4 8.28 -7.54 11.57
CA ILE A 4 7.78 -7.00 10.28
C ILE A 4 8.90 -7.00 9.26
N ALA A 5 8.70 -7.70 8.15
CA ALA A 5 9.52 -7.60 6.96
C ALA A 5 8.79 -6.74 5.91
N TRP A 6 9.50 -5.79 5.30
CA TRP A 6 8.95 -4.96 4.23
C TRP A 6 9.38 -5.50 2.87
N LEU A 7 8.46 -5.58 1.92
CA LEU A 7 8.74 -5.97 0.54
C LEU A 7 8.32 -4.85 -0.41
N ASN A 8 9.17 -4.57 -1.41
CA ASN A 8 8.94 -3.55 -2.39
C ASN A 8 8.01 -4.06 -3.52
N LEU A 9 6.98 -3.28 -3.84
CA LEU A 9 6.10 -3.51 -5.00
C LEU A 9 6.19 -2.37 -6.03
N GLN A 10 7.04 -1.37 -5.81
CA GLN A 10 7.20 -0.20 -6.68
C GLN A 10 8.20 -0.47 -7.80
N LYS A 11 7.74 -0.38 -9.05
CA LYS A 11 8.53 -0.55 -10.27
C LYS A 11 8.86 0.81 -10.93
N GLY A 12 9.78 0.76 -11.91
CA GLY A 12 10.14 1.91 -12.74
C GLY A 12 11.10 2.88 -12.05
N ALA A 13 11.24 4.09 -12.58
CA ALA A 13 12.20 5.08 -12.08
C ALA A 13 12.03 5.42 -10.59
N ALA A 14 10.81 5.32 -10.07
CA ALA A 14 10.53 5.57 -8.67
C ALA A 14 11.14 4.49 -7.74
N ARG A 15 11.51 3.30 -8.25
CA ARG A 15 12.25 2.28 -7.49
C ARG A 15 13.57 2.83 -6.93
N GLU A 16 14.24 3.71 -7.67
CA GLU A 16 15.53 4.29 -7.27
C GLU A 16 15.45 5.09 -5.96
N GLN A 17 14.25 5.59 -5.60
CA GLN A 17 14.02 6.27 -4.33
C GLN A 17 14.27 5.35 -3.11
N MET A 18 14.23 4.03 -3.29
CA MET A 18 14.57 3.08 -2.23
C MET A 18 16.02 3.24 -1.76
N GLY A 19 16.93 3.69 -2.64
CA GLY A 19 18.32 3.96 -2.29
C GLY A 19 18.49 5.09 -1.28
N THR A 20 17.48 5.95 -1.09
CA THR A 20 17.51 7.03 -0.08
C THR A 20 17.03 6.58 1.30
N LEU A 21 16.55 5.34 1.45
CA LEU A 21 16.08 4.81 2.72
C LEU A 21 17.24 4.30 3.59
N PRO A 22 17.19 4.53 4.92
CA PRO A 22 18.10 3.90 5.86
C PRO A 22 18.06 2.37 5.75
N ASP A 23 19.21 1.70 5.88
CA ASP A 23 19.31 0.24 5.77
C ASP A 23 18.35 -0.49 6.72
N ALA A 24 18.15 0.04 7.92
CA ALA A 24 17.27 -0.53 8.94
C ALA A 24 15.78 -0.65 8.53
N ILE A 25 15.35 0.10 7.50
CA ILE A 25 13.97 0.10 7.00
C ILE A 25 13.89 -0.17 5.50
N ARG A 26 14.99 -0.58 4.86
CA ARG A 26 14.99 -0.85 3.43
C ARG A 26 14.21 -2.16 3.17
N PRO A 27 13.19 -2.14 2.29
CA PRO A 27 12.44 -3.34 1.96
C PRO A 27 13.27 -4.32 1.14
N LEU A 28 12.94 -5.61 1.23
CA LEU A 28 13.39 -6.62 0.28
C LEU A 28 12.80 -6.32 -1.10
N ASP A 29 13.60 -6.48 -2.14
CA ASP A 29 13.24 -6.01 -3.47
C ASP A 29 13.39 -7.11 -4.53
N PHE A 30 12.25 -7.69 -4.90
CA PHE A 30 12.12 -8.70 -5.96
C PHE A 30 11.50 -8.10 -7.23
N THR A 31 11.53 -6.78 -7.39
CA THR A 31 10.85 -6.12 -8.52
C THR A 31 11.54 -6.31 -9.86
N ALA A 32 12.79 -6.83 -9.88
CA ALA A 32 13.50 -7.19 -11.10
C ALA A 32 12.94 -8.47 -11.74
N GLU A 33 12.35 -9.35 -10.92
CA GLU A 33 11.79 -10.64 -11.29
C GLU A 33 10.33 -10.53 -11.76
N LEU A 34 9.67 -9.38 -11.54
CA LEU A 34 8.28 -9.17 -11.92
C LEU A 34 8.19 -8.65 -13.36
N ASN A 35 7.66 -9.43 -14.30
CA ASN A 35 7.56 -9.02 -15.70
C ASN A 35 6.17 -8.50 -16.05
N ASP A 36 5.14 -9.02 -15.38
CA ASP A 36 3.75 -8.64 -15.58
C ASP A 36 2.95 -8.60 -14.26
N PHE A 37 1.63 -8.46 -14.37
CA PHE A 37 0.74 -8.47 -13.22
C PHE A 37 0.54 -9.86 -12.60
N ALA A 38 0.76 -10.95 -13.34
CA ALA A 38 0.70 -12.29 -12.78
C ALA A 38 1.89 -12.51 -11.81
N ASP A 39 3.09 -12.09 -12.19
CA ASP A 39 4.26 -12.12 -11.29
C ASP A 39 4.03 -11.23 -10.05
N THR A 40 3.48 -10.02 -10.26
CA THR A 40 3.16 -9.10 -9.17
C THR A 40 2.11 -9.72 -8.21
N ALA A 41 1.09 -10.38 -8.76
CA ALA A 41 0.08 -11.09 -7.98
C ALA A 41 0.69 -12.26 -7.20
N ALA A 42 1.59 -13.03 -7.81
CA ALA A 42 2.27 -14.12 -7.12
C ALA A 42 3.09 -13.63 -5.91
N LEU A 43 3.77 -12.49 -6.04
CA LEU A 43 4.45 -11.87 -4.89
C LEU A 43 3.45 -11.41 -3.82
N ILE A 44 2.37 -10.72 -4.23
CA ILE A 44 1.30 -10.26 -3.32
C ILE A 44 0.66 -11.44 -2.56
N ASP A 45 0.55 -12.61 -3.19
CA ASP A 45 -0.09 -13.76 -2.55
C ASP A 45 0.68 -14.27 -1.32
N ASN A 46 1.98 -13.99 -1.23
CA ASN A 46 2.84 -14.31 -0.10
C ASN A 46 2.84 -13.23 1.00
N LEU A 47 2.08 -12.14 0.85
CA LEU A 47 2.05 -11.03 1.80
C LEU A 47 0.82 -11.10 2.72
N ASP A 48 1.03 -10.77 3.99
CA ASP A 48 -0.05 -10.62 4.97
C ASP A 48 -0.89 -9.35 4.72
N LEU A 49 -0.25 -8.29 4.22
CA LEU A 49 -0.84 -6.97 4.00
C LEU A 49 -0.06 -6.18 2.94
N VAL A 50 -0.79 -5.52 2.03
CA VAL A 50 -0.23 -4.49 1.15
C VAL A 50 -0.64 -3.10 1.63
N ILE A 51 0.33 -2.20 1.82
CA ILE A 51 0.09 -0.78 2.11
C ILE A 51 0.56 0.04 0.91
N THR A 52 -0.33 0.83 0.31
CA THR A 52 -0.02 1.55 -0.93
C THR A 52 -0.85 2.82 -1.09
N VAL A 53 -0.61 3.59 -2.16
CA VAL A 53 -1.47 4.68 -2.63
C VAL A 53 -2.36 4.17 -3.77
N ASP A 54 -3.23 5.03 -4.33
CA ASP A 54 -4.07 4.70 -5.50
C ASP A 54 -3.21 4.36 -6.73
N THR A 55 -2.95 3.07 -6.93
CA THR A 55 -2.11 2.50 -7.99
C THR A 55 -2.70 1.18 -8.49
N ALA A 56 -2.18 0.67 -9.60
CA ALA A 56 -2.55 -0.66 -10.09
C ALA A 56 -2.35 -1.77 -9.03
N VAL A 57 -1.37 -1.65 -8.14
CA VAL A 57 -1.12 -2.61 -7.05
C VAL A 57 -2.29 -2.63 -6.06
N ALA A 58 -2.89 -1.47 -5.75
CA ALA A 58 -4.06 -1.39 -4.87
C ALA A 58 -5.24 -2.17 -5.44
N HIS A 59 -5.49 -1.99 -6.74
CA HIS A 59 -6.57 -2.65 -7.47
C HIS A 59 -6.33 -4.14 -7.63
N LEU A 60 -5.12 -4.54 -7.99
CA LEU A 60 -4.75 -5.95 -8.11
C LEU A 60 -4.93 -6.68 -6.78
N THR A 61 -4.40 -6.13 -5.69
CA THR A 61 -4.51 -6.73 -4.35
C THR A 61 -5.97 -6.85 -3.91
N GLY A 62 -6.77 -5.79 -4.13
CA GLY A 62 -8.20 -5.81 -3.83
C GLY A 62 -8.98 -6.83 -4.67
N ALA A 63 -8.67 -6.95 -5.96
CA ALA A 63 -9.30 -7.93 -6.85
C ALA A 63 -8.93 -9.37 -6.51
N MET A 64 -7.74 -9.60 -5.95
CA MET A 64 -7.32 -10.90 -5.42
C MET A 64 -7.99 -11.25 -4.08
N GLY A 65 -8.75 -10.33 -3.46
CA GLY A 65 -9.34 -10.52 -2.15
C GLY A 65 -8.29 -10.58 -1.02
N LYS A 66 -7.11 -10.00 -1.24
CA LYS A 66 -6.03 -9.93 -0.24
C LYS A 66 -6.16 -8.64 0.59
N PRO A 67 -5.70 -8.60 1.85
CA PRO A 67 -5.73 -7.38 2.67
C PRO A 67 -4.95 -6.24 2.01
N VAL A 68 -5.60 -5.08 1.85
CA VAL A 68 -4.96 -3.89 1.26
C VAL A 68 -5.34 -2.62 2.01
N TRP A 69 -4.35 -1.83 2.37
CA TRP A 69 -4.55 -0.50 2.94
C TRP A 69 -4.15 0.55 1.91
N VAL A 70 -5.07 1.46 1.61
CA VAL A 70 -4.88 2.48 0.58
C VAL A 70 -4.86 3.86 1.23
N MET A 71 -3.72 4.54 1.08
CA MET A 71 -3.54 5.93 1.46
C MET A 71 -4.02 6.83 0.31
N LEU A 72 -5.11 7.56 0.56
CA LEU A 72 -5.79 8.38 -0.43
C LEU A 72 -5.54 9.86 -0.19
N PRO A 73 -5.25 10.64 -1.25
CA PRO A 73 -5.11 12.09 -1.12
C PRO A 73 -6.48 12.73 -0.87
N ALA A 74 -6.50 14.00 -0.46
CA ALA A 74 -7.74 14.71 -0.14
C ALA A 74 -8.66 14.87 -1.37
N ASN A 75 -8.08 14.83 -2.57
CA ASN A 75 -8.76 14.84 -3.87
C ASN A 75 -8.75 13.45 -4.53
N SER A 76 -9.02 12.40 -3.77
CA SER A 76 -9.02 11.01 -4.28
C SER A 76 -10.05 10.78 -5.40
N ASP A 77 -9.75 9.85 -6.30
CA ASP A 77 -10.64 9.47 -7.40
C ASP A 77 -12.00 8.94 -6.90
N TRP A 78 -13.06 9.20 -7.68
CA TRP A 78 -14.45 8.91 -7.34
C TRP A 78 -14.71 7.44 -6.98
N ARG A 79 -13.93 6.50 -7.53
CA ARG A 79 -14.11 5.05 -7.28
C ARG A 79 -13.95 4.68 -5.81
N TRP A 80 -13.18 5.48 -5.07
CA TRP A 80 -12.98 5.30 -3.64
C TRP A 80 -14.13 5.86 -2.81
N LEU A 81 -15.08 6.57 -3.42
CA LEU A 81 -16.20 7.26 -2.76
C LEU A 81 -15.70 8.26 -1.70
N GLU A 82 -16.66 8.91 -1.02
CA GLU A 82 -16.38 9.88 0.03
C GLU A 82 -16.81 9.40 1.42
N LYS A 83 -16.20 9.97 2.46
CA LYS A 83 -16.61 9.82 3.88
C LYS A 83 -16.73 8.37 4.38
N ARG A 84 -15.93 7.46 3.83
CA ARG A 84 -15.87 6.05 4.23
C ARG A 84 -14.46 5.51 4.28
N SER A 85 -14.22 4.51 5.12
CA SER A 85 -12.91 3.87 5.32
C SER A 85 -12.79 2.48 4.70
N ASP A 86 -13.78 2.06 3.91
CA ASP A 86 -13.88 0.77 3.22
C ASP A 86 -14.21 0.97 1.73
N SER A 87 -14.16 -0.10 0.93
CA SER A 87 -14.49 -0.07 -0.51
C SER A 87 -15.55 -1.11 -0.87
N PRO A 88 -16.66 -0.72 -1.55
CA PRO A 88 -17.61 -1.69 -2.10
C PRO A 88 -17.03 -2.58 -3.19
N TRP A 89 -16.00 -2.09 -3.90
CA TRP A 89 -15.34 -2.82 -4.99
C TRP A 89 -14.31 -3.81 -4.48
N TYR A 90 -13.68 -3.51 -3.34
CA TYR A 90 -12.62 -4.31 -2.72
C TYR A 90 -12.95 -4.52 -1.25
N PRO A 91 -13.68 -5.58 -0.90
CA PRO A 91 -14.14 -5.80 0.48
C PRO A 91 -13.02 -5.91 1.52
N THR A 92 -11.80 -6.26 1.11
CA THR A 92 -10.60 -6.33 1.96
C THR A 92 -9.82 -5.02 2.04
N ALA A 93 -10.27 -3.97 1.35
CA ALA A 93 -9.60 -2.68 1.36
C ALA A 93 -9.98 -1.83 2.57
N ARG A 94 -8.97 -1.26 3.22
CA ARG A 94 -9.12 -0.21 4.22
C ARG A 94 -8.53 1.10 3.71
N LEU A 95 -9.30 2.17 3.81
CA LEU A 95 -8.94 3.47 3.26
C LEU A 95 -8.52 4.45 4.36
N PHE A 96 -7.35 5.06 4.17
CA PHE A 96 -6.82 6.11 5.02
C PHE A 96 -6.74 7.40 4.20
N ARG A 97 -7.48 8.43 4.60
CA ARG A 97 -7.68 9.62 3.76
C ARG A 97 -7.01 10.84 4.35
N GLN A 98 -6.33 11.60 3.50
CA GLN A 98 -5.94 12.95 3.84
C GLN A 98 -7.17 13.83 4.04
N THR A 99 -7.11 14.70 5.04
CA THR A 99 -8.08 15.79 5.24
C THR A 99 -7.62 17.07 4.55
N THR A 100 -6.31 17.29 4.47
CA THR A 100 -5.67 18.47 3.88
C THR A 100 -4.72 17.99 2.80
N LEU A 101 -4.87 18.53 1.58
CA LEU A 101 -4.04 18.14 0.45
C LEU A 101 -2.57 18.40 0.75
N GLY A 102 -1.73 17.38 0.57
CA GLY A 102 -0.29 17.45 0.80
C GLY A 102 0.15 17.17 2.24
N ASP A 103 -0.74 17.23 3.23
CA ASP A 103 -0.41 16.85 4.60
C ASP A 103 -0.60 15.34 4.82
N TRP A 104 0.44 14.57 4.55
CA TRP A 104 0.44 13.11 4.73
C TRP A 104 0.73 12.65 6.16
N ALA A 105 1.24 13.54 7.03
CA ALA A 105 1.68 13.14 8.35
C ALA A 105 0.55 12.53 9.22
N PRO A 106 -0.70 13.06 9.24
CA PRO A 106 -1.82 12.43 9.93
C PRO A 106 -2.19 11.05 9.38
N VAL A 107 -2.09 10.86 8.06
CA VAL A 107 -2.40 9.59 7.38
C VAL A 107 -1.38 8.54 7.77
N VAL A 108 -0.08 8.85 7.67
CA VAL A 108 1.00 7.93 8.03
C VAL A 108 0.93 7.55 9.52
N ARG A 109 0.63 8.49 10.42
CA ARG A 109 0.40 8.18 11.84
C ARG A 109 -0.76 7.20 12.02
N SER A 110 -1.88 7.42 11.33
CA SER A 110 -3.05 6.55 11.42
C SER A 110 -2.75 5.13 10.91
N VAL A 111 -2.00 5.00 9.82
CA VAL A 111 -1.52 3.72 9.27
C VAL A 111 -0.59 3.02 10.26
N ARG A 112 0.40 3.73 10.81
CA ARG A 112 1.31 3.17 11.82
C ARG A 112 0.56 2.65 13.04
N ASP A 113 -0.34 3.46 13.60
CA ASP A 113 -1.06 3.09 14.82
C ASP A 113 -2.05 1.93 14.56
N ALA A 114 -2.58 1.82 13.34
CA ALA A 114 -3.34 0.65 12.90
C ALA A 114 -2.46 -0.61 12.84
N LEU A 115 -1.29 -0.51 12.19
CA LEU A 115 -0.35 -1.62 12.02
C LEU A 115 0.12 -2.19 13.37
N ILE A 116 0.46 -1.31 14.32
CA ILE A 116 0.86 -1.71 15.69
C ILE A 116 -0.25 -2.48 16.42
N ARG A 117 -1.52 -2.15 16.15
CA ARG A 117 -2.67 -2.77 16.80
C ARG A 117 -3.12 -4.07 16.13
N GLY A 118 -2.51 -4.46 15.00
CA GLY A 118 -2.93 -5.62 14.21
C GLY A 118 -4.35 -5.47 13.64
N ARG A 119 -4.78 -4.24 13.37
CA ARG A 119 -6.14 -3.90 12.91
C ARG A 119 -6.07 -2.91 11.78
#